data_AF-A0A2T4UFH0-F1
#
_entry.id   AF-A0A2T4UFH0-F1
#
_cell.length_a   1.000
_cell.length_b   1.000
_cell.length_c   1.000
_cell.angle_alpha   90.00
_cell.angle_beta   90.00
_cell.angle_gamma   90.00
#
_symmetry.space_group_name_H-M   'P 1'
#
loop_
_entity.id
_entity.type
_entity.pdbx_description
1 polymer ?
#
loop_
_entity_poly.entity_id
_entity_poly.type
_entity_poly.pdbx_seq_one_letter_code
_entity_poly.pdbx_strand_id
1 'polypeptide(L)'
;MSEHPSDDRDDVPRKGEDPLGRIAQELLGSPLVSGALSRAFEARERAVHAQEAAMGALNIPSAADVDRLSRRVRSLSQRLEGIEDGVDRLDDRLAALQGTADLDARLTRMEATLEELLRRLPPPATD
;
A
#
# COMPACT_ATOMS: atom_id res chain seq x y z
N MET A 1 2.90 -73.25 -37.16
CA MET A 1 1.66 -72.81 -36.48
C MET A 1 2.11 -72.41 -35.09
N SER A 2 2.71 -71.24 -34.90
CA SER A 2 2.15 -69.87 -34.93
C SER A 2 1.27 -69.62 -33.72
N GLU A 3 1.90 -69.28 -32.59
CA GLU A 3 1.23 -68.69 -31.44
C GLU A 3 1.55 -67.19 -31.44
N HIS A 4 0.52 -66.39 -31.67
CA HIS A 4 0.54 -64.94 -31.62
C HIS A 4 0.56 -64.47 -30.15
N PRO A 5 1.22 -63.34 -29.85
CA PRO A 5 1.12 -62.71 -28.54
C PRO A 5 -0.30 -62.13 -28.40
N SER A 6 -1.03 -62.57 -27.39
CA SER A 6 -2.27 -61.91 -26.95
C SER A 6 -1.91 -60.52 -26.42
N ASP A 7 -2.43 -59.51 -27.11
CA ASP A 7 -2.43 -58.09 -26.74
C ASP A 7 -3.23 -57.93 -25.44
N ASP A 8 -2.54 -57.92 -24.29
CA ASP A 8 -3.12 -57.55 -22.99
C ASP A 8 -3.38 -56.04 -22.94
N ARG A 9 -4.30 -55.57 -23.79
CA ARG A 9 -4.85 -54.21 -23.74
C ARG A 9 -6.36 -54.25 -23.93
N ASP A 10 -7.02 -55.14 -23.19
CA ASP A 10 -8.45 -55.05 -22.97
C ASP A 10 -8.74 -53.97 -21.92
N ASP A 11 -9.26 -52.85 -22.44
CA ASP A 11 -10.10 -51.83 -21.81
C ASP A 11 -10.34 -52.00 -20.30
N VAL A 12 -9.71 -51.11 -19.51
CA VAL A 12 -10.21 -50.78 -18.18
C VAL A 12 -11.61 -50.16 -18.35
N PRO A 13 -12.68 -50.79 -17.83
CA PRO A 13 -14.01 -50.26 -18.00
C PRO A 13 -14.13 -48.95 -17.22
N ARG A 14 -14.43 -47.86 -17.93
CA ARG A 14 -14.92 -46.56 -17.39
C ARG A 14 -16.29 -46.69 -16.69
N LYS A 15 -16.52 -47.77 -15.94
CA LYS A 15 -17.81 -48.14 -15.32
C LYS A 15 -17.96 -47.61 -13.89
N GLY A 16 -17.08 -46.68 -13.48
CA GLY A 16 -17.13 -46.01 -12.18
C GLY A 16 -17.65 -44.57 -12.22
N GLU A 17 -17.60 -43.90 -13.38
CA GLU A 17 -18.01 -42.49 -13.54
C GLU A 17 -19.53 -42.33 -13.71
N ASP A 18 -20.18 -43.30 -14.34
CA ASP A 18 -21.63 -43.27 -14.60
C ASP A 18 -22.53 -43.30 -13.34
N PRO A 19 -22.30 -44.16 -12.32
CA PRO A 19 -23.21 -44.23 -11.18
C PRO A 19 -23.10 -43.00 -10.27
N LEU A 20 -21.90 -42.47 -10.06
CA LEU A 20 -21.70 -41.25 -9.26
C LEU A 20 -22.17 -40.01 -10.03
N GLY A 21 -21.92 -39.94 -11.34
CA GLY A 21 -22.43 -38.88 -12.21
C GLY A 21 -23.95 -38.84 -12.24
N ARG A 22 -24.61 -40.01 -12.35
CA ARG A 22 -26.07 -40.10 -12.35
C ARG A 22 -26.68 -39.69 -11.02
N ILE A 23 -26.12 -40.14 -9.90
CA ILE A 23 -26.58 -39.74 -8.55
C ILE A 23 -26.36 -38.23 -8.35
N ALA A 24 -25.21 -37.68 -8.73
CA ALA A 24 -24.97 -36.24 -8.67
C ALA A 24 -25.98 -35.45 -9.51
N GLN A 25 -26.34 -35.96 -10.69
CA GLN A 25 -27.28 -35.32 -11.60
C GLN A 25 -28.74 -35.43 -11.11
N GLU A 26 -29.12 -36.54 -10.51
CA GLU A 26 -30.41 -36.72 -9.83
C GLU A 26 -30.54 -35.84 -8.59
N LEU A 27 -29.45 -35.71 -7.80
CA LEU A 27 -29.41 -34.82 -6.64
C LEU A 27 -29.45 -33.35 -7.05
N LEU A 28 -28.74 -32.97 -8.12
CA LEU A 28 -28.76 -31.60 -8.65
C LEU A 28 -30.12 -31.23 -9.27
N GLY A 29 -30.80 -32.21 -9.87
CA GLY A 29 -32.15 -32.06 -10.41
C GLY A 29 -33.26 -32.11 -9.37
N SER A 30 -32.97 -32.48 -8.12
CA SER A 30 -33.97 -32.63 -7.06
C SER A 30 -34.39 -31.27 -6.47
N PRO A 31 -35.67 -30.86 -6.58
CA PRO A 31 -36.15 -29.59 -6.01
C PRO A 31 -35.98 -29.50 -4.49
N LEU A 32 -35.96 -30.62 -3.79
CA LEU A 32 -35.73 -30.67 -2.34
C LEU A 32 -34.27 -30.37 -2.01
N VAL A 33 -33.33 -30.88 -2.79
CA VAL A 33 -31.90 -30.60 -2.62
C VAL A 33 -31.59 -29.15 -2.97
N SER A 34 -32.11 -28.66 -4.10
CA SER A 34 -31.98 -27.24 -4.46
C SER A 34 -32.62 -26.33 -3.41
N GLY A 35 -33.81 -26.67 -2.91
CA GLY A 35 -34.48 -25.90 -1.85
C GLY A 35 -33.73 -25.92 -0.52
N ALA A 36 -33.18 -27.08 -0.12
CA ALA A 36 -32.36 -27.20 1.07
C ALA A 36 -31.05 -26.40 0.94
N LEU A 37 -30.41 -26.44 -0.22
CA LEU A 37 -29.20 -25.68 -0.51
C LEU A 37 -29.46 -24.17 -0.50
N SER A 38 -30.55 -23.71 -1.12
CA SER A 38 -30.95 -22.30 -1.07
C SER A 38 -31.20 -21.82 0.36
N ARG A 39 -31.91 -22.62 1.18
CA ARG A 39 -32.11 -22.30 2.61
C ARG A 39 -30.81 -22.32 3.40
N ALA A 40 -29.90 -23.24 3.10
CA ALA A 40 -28.59 -23.31 3.75
C ALA A 40 -27.74 -22.09 3.42
N PHE A 41 -27.72 -21.63 2.16
CA PHE A 41 -27.05 -20.40 1.77
C PHE A 41 -27.67 -19.17 2.43
N GLU A 42 -29.00 -19.08 2.48
CA GLU A 42 -29.71 -17.99 3.12
C GLU A 42 -29.48 -17.96 4.65
N ALA A 43 -29.46 -19.12 5.30
CA ALA A 43 -29.13 -19.24 6.72
C ALA A 43 -27.67 -18.84 7.00
N ARG A 44 -26.74 -19.27 6.13
CA ARG A 44 -25.33 -18.86 6.22
C ARG A 44 -25.19 -17.35 6.07
N GLU A 45 -25.88 -16.74 5.13
CA GLU A 45 -25.82 -15.28 4.91
C GLU A 45 -26.32 -14.50 6.12
N ARG A 46 -27.47 -14.93 6.68
CA ARG A 46 -27.99 -14.35 7.93
C ARG A 46 -27.01 -14.49 9.09
N ALA A 47 -26.36 -15.64 9.21
CA ALA A 47 -25.38 -15.88 10.28
C ALA A 47 -24.14 -14.99 10.13
N VAL A 48 -23.62 -14.82 8.92
CA VAL A 48 -22.49 -13.92 8.64
C VAL A 48 -22.85 -12.47 8.98
N HIS A 49 -24.00 -11.99 8.55
CA HIS A 49 -24.45 -10.63 8.89
C HIS A 49 -24.66 -10.43 10.40
N ALA A 50 -25.26 -11.40 11.09
CA ALA A 50 -25.41 -11.36 12.54
C ALA A 50 -24.05 -11.34 13.25
N GLN A 51 -23.08 -12.10 12.74
CA GLN A 51 -21.71 -12.11 13.26
C GLN A 51 -21.02 -10.76 13.03
N GLU A 52 -21.11 -10.16 11.83
CA GLU A 52 -20.57 -8.82 11.55
C GLU A 52 -21.18 -7.76 12.47
N ALA A 53 -22.50 -7.79 12.66
CA ALA A 53 -23.20 -6.88 13.57
C ALA A 53 -22.77 -7.08 15.03
N ALA A 54 -22.60 -8.33 15.48
CA ALA A 54 -22.13 -8.64 16.83
C ALA A 54 -20.68 -8.21 17.04
N MET A 55 -19.81 -8.40 16.05
CA MET A 55 -18.41 -7.93 16.08
C MET A 55 -18.36 -6.40 16.19
N GLY A 56 -19.20 -5.69 15.43
CA GLY A 56 -19.39 -4.25 15.56
C GLY A 56 -19.87 -3.83 16.95
N ALA A 57 -20.86 -4.53 17.52
CA ALA A 57 -21.39 -4.24 18.86
C ALA A 57 -20.37 -4.50 19.98
N LEU A 58 -19.48 -5.48 19.81
CA LEU A 58 -18.40 -5.80 20.74
C LEU A 58 -17.13 -4.97 20.51
N ASN A 59 -17.15 -3.99 19.59
CA ASN A 59 -15.98 -3.23 19.17
C ASN A 59 -14.79 -4.11 18.74
N ILE A 60 -15.05 -5.30 18.18
CA ILE A 60 -14.00 -6.17 17.65
C ILE A 60 -13.84 -5.82 16.16
N PRO A 61 -12.71 -5.20 15.76
CA PRO A 61 -12.50 -4.82 14.37
C PRO A 61 -12.33 -6.05 13.47
N SER A 62 -12.84 -5.96 12.24
CA SER A 62 -12.63 -7.02 11.25
C SER A 62 -11.19 -7.04 10.74
N ALA A 63 -10.75 -8.16 10.17
CA ALA A 63 -9.42 -8.26 9.54
C ALA A 63 -9.23 -7.23 8.41
N ALA A 64 -10.29 -6.91 7.66
CA ALA A 64 -10.27 -5.91 6.60
C ALA A 64 -10.07 -4.49 7.16
N ASP A 65 -10.66 -4.19 8.32
CA ASP A 65 -10.47 -2.90 9.00
C ASP A 65 -9.03 -2.74 9.46
N VAL A 66 -8.45 -3.80 10.02
CA VAL A 66 -7.04 -3.82 10.43
C VAL A 66 -6.12 -3.62 9.23
N ASP A 67 -6.33 -4.34 8.12
CA ASP A 67 -5.50 -4.16 6.91
C ASP A 67 -5.61 -2.73 6.35
N ARG A 68 -6.83 -2.19 6.26
CA ARG A 68 -7.04 -0.79 5.82
C ARG A 68 -6.34 0.19 6.75
N LEU A 69 -6.42 -0.01 8.07
CA LEU A 69 -5.73 0.82 9.04
C LEU A 69 -4.21 0.71 8.88
N SER A 70 -3.64 -0.49 8.75
CA SER A 70 -2.21 -0.69 8.51
C SER A 70 -1.73 0.00 7.23
N ARG A 71 -2.52 -0.04 6.14
CA ARG A 71 -2.21 0.71 4.91
C ARG A 71 -2.23 2.22 5.12
N ARG A 72 -3.23 2.74 5.83
CA ARG A 72 -3.34 4.18 6.16
C ARG A 72 -2.18 4.64 7.04
N VAL A 73 -1.80 3.85 8.05
CA VAL A 73 -0.65 4.13 8.92
C VAL A 73 0.63 4.17 8.09
N ARG A 74 0.88 3.17 7.24
CA ARG A 74 2.05 3.17 6.34
C ARG A 74 2.08 4.41 5.43
N SER A 75 0.94 4.77 4.84
CA SER A 75 0.85 5.97 3.99
C SER A 75 1.10 7.26 4.79
N LEU A 76 0.61 7.32 6.03
CA LEU A 76 0.86 8.45 6.92
C LEU A 76 2.36 8.56 7.25
N SER A 77 3.02 7.44 7.58
CA SER A 77 4.47 7.41 7.84
C SER A 77 5.28 7.93 6.64
N GLN A 78 4.97 7.47 5.43
CA GLN A 78 5.64 7.95 4.22
C GLN A 78 5.43 9.45 3.98
N ARG A 79 4.24 9.97 4.31
CA ARG A 79 3.96 11.41 4.21
C ARG A 79 4.71 12.22 5.28
N LEU A 80 4.87 11.67 6.48
CA LEU A 80 5.64 12.31 7.55
C LEU A 80 7.13 12.36 7.21
N GLU A 81 7.70 11.28 6.69
CA GLU A 81 9.08 11.25 6.18
C GLU A 81 9.29 12.31 5.09
N GLY A 82 8.38 12.41 4.12
CA GLY A 82 8.45 13.47 3.11
C GLY A 82 8.29 14.90 3.65
N ILE A 83 7.60 15.07 4.79
CA ILE A 83 7.51 16.35 5.50
C ILE A 83 8.82 16.66 6.22
N GLU A 84 9.41 15.67 6.92
CA GLU A 84 10.72 15.79 7.58
C GLU A 84 11.80 16.18 6.57
N ASP A 85 11.89 15.48 5.44
CA ASP A 85 12.75 15.85 4.31
C ASP A 85 12.50 17.28 3.80
N GLY A 86 11.24 17.71 3.83
CA GLY A 86 10.83 19.05 3.43
C GLY A 86 11.31 20.12 4.42
N VAL A 87 11.22 19.83 5.71
CA VAL A 87 11.69 20.69 6.80
C VAL A 87 13.20 20.82 6.76
N ASP A 88 13.94 19.73 6.59
CA ASP A 88 15.40 19.75 6.49
C ASP A 88 15.86 20.63 5.32
N ARG A 89 15.22 20.50 4.14
CA ARG A 89 15.50 21.38 3.00
C ARG A 89 15.17 22.85 3.25
N LEU A 90 14.15 23.14 4.07
CA LEU A 90 13.81 24.52 4.44
C LEU A 90 14.84 25.10 5.40
N ASP A 91 15.34 24.30 6.34
CA ASP A 91 16.41 24.69 7.27
C ASP A 91 17.70 25.03 6.52
N ASP A 92 18.12 24.17 5.59
CA ASP A 92 19.30 24.41 4.72
C ASP A 92 19.18 25.73 3.94
N ARG A 93 18.00 26.00 3.38
CA ARG A 93 17.74 27.24 2.63
C ARG A 93 17.75 28.47 3.54
N LEU A 94 17.20 28.36 4.74
CA LEU A 94 17.22 29.43 5.72
C LEU A 94 18.66 29.75 6.17
N ALA A 95 19.47 28.72 6.42
CA ALA A 95 20.88 28.89 6.75
C ALA A 95 21.66 29.58 5.61
N ALA A 96 21.38 29.22 4.35
CA ALA A 96 21.99 29.89 3.20
C ALA A 96 21.62 31.38 3.11
N LEU A 97 20.34 31.73 3.36
CA LEU A 97 19.88 33.12 3.39
C LEU A 97 20.52 33.92 4.52
N GLN A 98 20.68 33.32 5.70
CA GLN A 98 21.40 33.95 6.82
C GLN A 98 22.87 34.23 6.43
N GLY A 99 23.51 33.32 5.69
CA GLY A 99 24.86 33.54 5.15
C GLY A 99 24.94 34.74 4.20
N THR A 100 23.92 34.96 3.36
CA THR A 100 23.87 36.16 2.50
C THR A 100 23.71 37.45 3.30
N ALA A 101 22.89 37.44 4.36
CA ALA A 101 22.73 38.59 5.23
C ALA A 101 24.03 38.95 6.00
N ASP A 102 24.82 37.95 6.42
CA ASP A 102 26.15 38.22 7.01
C ASP A 102 27.11 38.82 5.97
N LEU A 103 27.05 38.36 4.72
CA LEU A 103 27.87 38.94 3.64
C LEU A 103 27.54 40.42 3.42
N ASP A 104 26.26 40.79 3.40
CA ASP A 104 25.85 42.20 3.29
C ASP A 104 26.39 43.03 4.47
N ALA A 105 26.29 42.52 5.70
CA ALA A 105 26.85 43.19 6.87
C ALA A 105 28.38 43.32 6.83
N ARG A 106 29.07 42.39 6.18
CA ARG A 106 30.52 42.47 5.93
C ARG A 106 30.82 43.51 4.84
N LEU A 107 30.04 43.57 3.78
CA LEU A 107 30.19 44.58 2.72
C LEU A 107 30.00 46.00 3.27
N THR A 108 28.96 46.26 4.06
CA THR A 108 28.76 47.57 4.70
C THR A 108 29.96 47.96 5.58
N ARG A 109 30.55 47.01 6.32
CA ARG A 109 31.77 47.27 7.11
C ARG A 109 32.98 47.56 6.23
N MET A 110 33.13 46.85 5.12
CA MET A 110 34.21 47.08 4.16
C MET A 110 34.07 48.46 3.50
N GLU A 111 32.87 48.85 3.09
CA GLU A 111 32.56 50.17 2.53
C GLU A 111 32.93 51.29 3.50
N ALA A 112 32.50 51.21 4.77
CA ALA A 112 32.86 52.18 5.80
C ALA A 112 34.38 52.27 6.03
N THR A 113 35.08 51.13 5.97
CA THR A 113 36.54 51.08 6.10
C THR A 113 37.22 51.75 4.91
N LEU A 114 36.73 51.52 3.68
CA LEU A 114 37.25 52.13 2.46
C LEU A 114 37.04 53.64 2.46
N GLU A 115 35.88 54.12 2.93
CA GLU A 115 35.59 55.54 3.06
C GLU A 115 36.55 56.21 4.05
N GLU A 116 36.83 55.57 5.19
CA GLU A 116 37.82 56.06 6.16
C GLU A 116 39.24 56.10 5.58
N LEU A 117 39.63 55.07 4.81
CA LEU A 117 40.93 55.04 4.13
C LEU A 117 41.06 56.15 3.07
N LEU A 118 40.01 56.35 2.26
CA LEU A 118 39.95 57.44 1.28
C LEU A 118 40.10 58.80 1.95
N ARG A 119 39.47 59.00 3.11
CA ARG A 119 39.54 60.24 3.88
C ARG A 119 40.93 60.49 4.49
N ARG A 120 41.71 59.44 4.72
CA ARG A 120 43.10 59.51 5.22
C ARG A 120 44.13 59.69 4.11
N LEU A 121 43.79 59.37 2.87
CA LEU A 121 44.69 59.53 1.74
C LEU A 121 44.88 61.03 1.44
N PRO A 122 46.13 61.52 1.35
CA PRO A 122 46.38 62.89 0.93
C PRO A 122 45.86 63.11 -0.50
N PRO A 123 45.42 64.33 -0.84
CA PRO A 123 44.94 64.63 -2.18
C PRO A 123 46.01 64.28 -3.21
N PRO A 124 45.62 63.82 -4.42
CA PRO A 124 46.57 63.50 -5.46
C PRO A 124 47.42 64.73 -5.75
N ALA A 125 48.74 64.55 -5.83
CA ALA A 125 49.65 65.60 -6.25
C ALA A 125 49.26 66.02 -7.68
N THR A 126 48.62 67.19 -7.79
CA THR A 126 48.35 67.84 -9.07
C THR A 126 49.66 68.44 -9.58
N ASP A 127 50.15 67.91 -10.69
CA ASP A 127 51.22 68.48 -11.52
C ASP A 127 50.61 69.45 -12.54
#